data_AF-A0A2E0WC49-F1
#
_entry.id   AF-A0A2E0WC49-F1
#
_cell.length_a   1.000
_cell.length_b   1.000
_cell.length_c   1.000
_cell.angle_alpha   90.00
_cell.angle_beta   90.00
_cell.angle_gamma   90.00
#
_symmetry.space_group_name_H-M   'P 1'
#
loop_
_entity.id
_entity.type
_entity.pdbx_description
1 polymer ?
#
loop_
_entity_poly.entity_id
_entity_poly.type
_entity_poly.pdbx_seq_one_letter_code
_entity_poly.pdbx_strand_id
1 'polypeptide(L)'
;RSAKELAAMSKLPVTELSIDLLRADQDDPESLAAAQAHLRLTVKDSSPDNVGKAFTAPAVESALATYPGMFPTAVPTPGTPYGVFWPTTVASSSVETVVEIDGSRLALTEGDPFPPEVAIEPLTAPPIERFPVGGDSQVRVPLGWIAGARSGDKGGNANVGVWIPDPVEIEAVALAAGEVDALVDPLVQTAEDVTQLWKIDDALVVAAEATKRADHSYQWLRTLLDQPESVERLIPEATGLEIQVVALPNLRAVNVVITGLLGKGVSENASLDPQAKGLGEYLRSRQVSFPRDLLDDDALSAT
;
A
#
# COMPACT_ATOMS: atom_id res chain seq x y z
N ARG A 1 -0.74 24.15 -16.02
CA ARG A 1 -2.00 23.76 -15.36
C ARG A 1 -1.99 22.26 -15.20
N SER A 2 -2.35 21.74 -14.04
CA SER A 2 -2.47 20.28 -13.85
C SER A 2 -3.66 19.74 -14.63
N ALA A 3 -3.68 18.43 -14.87
CA ALA A 3 -4.79 17.77 -15.53
C ALA A 3 -6.10 17.90 -14.71
N LYS A 4 -5.99 17.91 -13.37
CA LYS A 4 -7.09 18.19 -12.44
C LYS A 4 -7.65 19.61 -12.57
N GLU A 5 -6.79 20.63 -12.71
CA GLU A 5 -7.21 22.01 -12.98
C GLU A 5 -7.95 22.13 -14.31
N LEU A 6 -7.46 21.43 -15.35
CA LEU A 6 -8.11 21.43 -16.66
C LEU A 6 -9.46 20.71 -16.63
N ALA A 7 -9.56 19.59 -15.91
CA ALA A 7 -10.82 18.87 -15.72
C ALA A 7 -11.87 19.75 -15.02
N ALA A 8 -11.48 20.49 -13.97
CA ALA A 8 -12.36 21.42 -13.27
C ALA A 8 -12.85 22.60 -14.14
N MET A 9 -12.14 22.90 -15.23
CA MET A 9 -12.52 23.93 -16.21
C MET A 9 -13.38 23.37 -17.36
N SER A 10 -13.56 22.05 -17.43
CA SER A 10 -14.35 21.41 -18.48
C SER A 10 -15.80 21.90 -18.45
N LYS A 11 -16.37 22.11 -19.64
CA LYS A 11 -17.79 22.46 -19.82
C LYS A 11 -18.65 21.25 -20.21
N LEU A 12 -18.06 20.05 -20.22
CA LEU A 12 -18.81 18.83 -20.51
C LEU A 12 -19.80 18.55 -19.37
N PRO A 13 -21.05 18.16 -19.68
CA PRO A 13 -22.10 17.96 -18.68
C PRO A 13 -21.95 16.59 -18.00
N VAL A 14 -20.83 16.39 -17.29
CA VAL A 14 -20.52 15.16 -16.56
C VAL A 14 -20.25 15.49 -15.11
N THR A 15 -20.69 14.61 -14.21
CA THR A 15 -20.57 14.79 -12.76
C THR A 15 -19.11 14.81 -12.32
N GLU A 16 -18.28 13.94 -12.90
CA GLU A 16 -16.85 13.85 -12.59
C GLU A 16 -16.03 13.57 -13.85
N LEU A 17 -14.90 14.25 -13.96
CA LEU A 17 -13.89 14.04 -14.99
C LEU A 17 -12.52 13.99 -14.31
N SER A 18 -11.84 12.84 -14.40
CA SER A 18 -10.43 12.70 -14.05
C SER A 18 -9.61 12.56 -15.32
N ILE A 19 -8.46 13.24 -15.34
CA ILE A 19 -7.54 13.26 -16.47
C ILE A 19 -6.14 12.97 -15.92
N ASP A 20 -5.49 11.94 -16.44
CA ASP A 20 -4.12 11.58 -16.09
C ASP A 20 -3.29 11.44 -17.38
N LEU A 21 -2.15 12.14 -17.45
CA LEU A 21 -1.18 11.91 -18.51
C LEU A 21 0.01 11.15 -17.91
N LEU A 22 0.08 9.85 -18.23
CA LEU A 22 1.13 8.95 -17.75
C LEU A 22 2.27 8.95 -18.77
N ARG A 23 3.37 9.61 -18.43
CA ARG A 23 4.57 9.65 -19.28
C ARG A 23 5.50 8.52 -18.92
N ALA A 24 5.62 7.56 -19.83
CA ALA A 24 6.69 6.55 -19.83
C ALA A 24 7.62 6.74 -21.04
N ASP A 25 7.37 7.79 -21.83
CA ASP A 25 8.16 8.14 -22.98
C ASP A 25 9.53 8.68 -22.58
N GLN A 26 10.54 8.28 -23.35
CA GLN A 26 11.95 8.56 -23.12
C GLN A 26 12.49 9.50 -24.20
N ASP A 27 13.56 10.21 -23.88
CA ASP A 27 14.31 10.99 -24.86
C ASP A 27 15.09 10.03 -25.79
N ASP A 28 15.05 10.28 -27.10
CA ASP A 28 15.68 9.44 -28.15
C ASP A 28 15.37 7.93 -28.03
N PRO A 29 14.09 7.52 -28.08
CA PRO A 29 13.70 6.16 -27.76
C PRO A 29 14.04 5.17 -28.87
N GLU A 30 14.64 4.04 -28.50
CA GLU A 30 14.98 2.95 -29.42
C GLU A 30 13.76 2.11 -29.86
N SER A 31 12.57 2.39 -29.33
CA SER A 31 11.32 1.71 -29.70
C SER A 31 10.13 2.65 -29.71
N LEU A 32 9.11 2.30 -30.50
CA LEU A 32 7.86 3.04 -30.55
C LEU A 32 7.14 3.07 -29.19
N ALA A 33 7.17 1.97 -28.43
CA ALA A 33 6.54 1.91 -27.11
C ALA A 33 7.19 2.89 -26.12
N ALA A 34 8.52 3.03 -26.19
CA ALA A 34 9.27 3.99 -25.38
C ALA A 34 9.13 5.44 -25.87
N ALA A 35 8.43 5.69 -26.98
CA ALA A 35 8.14 7.04 -27.50
C ALA A 35 6.74 7.55 -27.12
N GLN A 36 6.01 6.81 -26.28
CA GLN A 36 4.58 7.04 -26.04
C GLN A 36 4.25 7.37 -24.59
N ALA A 37 3.34 8.33 -24.42
CA ALA A 37 2.66 8.61 -23.17
C ALA A 37 1.20 8.11 -23.25
N HIS A 38 0.61 7.76 -22.12
CA HIS A 38 -0.76 7.31 -22.03
C HIS A 38 -1.66 8.38 -21.39
N LEU A 39 -2.59 8.94 -22.16
CA LEU A 39 -3.64 9.81 -21.64
C LEU A 39 -4.83 8.96 -21.20
N ARG A 40 -5.11 8.96 -19.90
CA ARG A 40 -6.27 8.28 -19.31
C ARG A 40 -7.33 9.30 -18.93
N LEU A 41 -8.55 9.07 -19.40
CA LEU A 41 -9.73 9.85 -19.05
C LEU A 41 -10.71 8.95 -18.31
N THR A 42 -11.06 9.30 -17.09
CA THR A 42 -12.13 8.63 -16.33
C THR A 42 -13.30 9.59 -16.19
N VAL A 43 -14.48 9.15 -16.57
CA VAL A 43 -15.69 9.99 -16.56
C VAL A 43 -16.78 9.25 -15.80
N LYS A 44 -17.44 9.95 -14.88
CA LYS A 44 -18.57 9.40 -14.14
C LYS A 44 -19.75 10.32 -14.25
N ASP A 45 -20.92 9.71 -14.40
CA ASP A 45 -22.20 10.40 -14.32
C ASP A 45 -23.28 9.42 -13.90
N SER A 46 -24.35 9.95 -13.32
CA SER A 46 -25.56 9.16 -13.04
C SER A 46 -26.31 8.75 -14.32
N SER A 47 -26.13 9.51 -15.41
CA SER A 47 -26.70 9.22 -16.73
C SER A 47 -25.68 8.47 -17.61
N PRO A 48 -25.98 7.25 -18.06
CA PRO A 48 -25.09 6.51 -18.96
C PRO A 48 -24.92 7.21 -20.33
N ASP A 49 -25.88 8.05 -20.73
CA ASP A 49 -25.81 8.80 -21.99
C ASP A 49 -24.73 9.90 -21.94
N ASN A 50 -24.53 10.52 -20.77
CA ASN A 50 -23.55 11.59 -20.59
C ASN A 50 -22.10 11.08 -20.72
N VAL A 51 -21.83 9.86 -20.25
CA VAL A 51 -20.49 9.22 -20.33
C VAL A 51 -20.28 8.39 -21.60
N GLY A 52 -21.34 8.15 -22.38
CA GLY A 52 -21.28 7.44 -23.65
C GLY A 52 -20.87 8.33 -24.82
N LYS A 53 -21.57 8.21 -25.96
CA LYS A 53 -21.25 8.94 -27.19
C LYS A 53 -21.16 10.47 -27.00
N ALA A 54 -21.96 11.04 -26.10
CA ALA A 54 -21.94 12.47 -25.81
C ALA A 54 -20.57 12.95 -25.31
N PHE A 55 -19.83 12.11 -24.59
CA PHE A 55 -18.45 12.36 -24.19
C PHE A 55 -17.44 11.86 -25.22
N THR A 56 -17.59 10.62 -25.69
CA THR A 56 -16.54 9.95 -26.47
C THR A 56 -16.38 10.52 -27.88
N ALA A 57 -17.46 10.97 -28.53
CA ALA A 57 -17.36 11.53 -29.88
C ALA A 57 -16.55 12.84 -29.90
N PRO A 58 -16.86 13.86 -29.08
CA PRO A 58 -16.02 15.06 -28.98
C PRO A 58 -14.57 14.77 -28.60
N ALA A 59 -14.31 13.79 -27.73
CA ALA A 59 -12.96 13.40 -27.34
C ALA A 59 -12.16 12.81 -28.51
N VAL A 60 -12.76 11.89 -29.27
CA VAL A 60 -12.14 11.28 -30.47
C VAL A 60 -11.98 12.30 -31.59
N GLU A 61 -13.00 13.14 -31.83
CA GLU A 61 -12.92 14.19 -32.86
C GLU A 61 -11.81 15.20 -32.53
N SER A 62 -11.69 15.59 -31.26
CA SER A 62 -10.60 16.45 -30.78
C SER A 62 -9.25 15.78 -30.99
N ALA A 63 -9.12 14.49 -30.64
CA ALA A 63 -7.90 13.71 -30.81
C ALA A 63 -7.44 13.66 -32.28
N LEU A 64 -8.36 13.35 -33.19
CA LEU A 64 -8.09 13.25 -34.63
C LEU A 64 -7.83 14.61 -35.29
N ALA A 65 -8.26 15.70 -34.67
CA ALA A 65 -7.97 17.06 -35.11
C ALA A 65 -6.60 17.59 -34.64
N THR A 66 -5.88 16.84 -33.79
CA THR A 66 -4.54 17.22 -33.30
C THR A 66 -3.41 16.76 -34.25
N TYR A 67 -2.16 17.03 -33.86
CA TYR A 67 -0.99 16.56 -34.61
C TYR A 67 -1.01 15.02 -34.74
N PRO A 68 -0.52 14.47 -35.87
CA PRO A 68 -0.47 13.02 -36.05
C PRO A 68 0.32 12.34 -34.93
N GLY A 69 -0.28 11.34 -34.27
CA GLY A 69 0.36 10.59 -33.19
C GLY A 69 -0.55 10.24 -32.02
N MET A 70 -1.70 10.91 -31.87
CA MET A 70 -2.71 10.50 -30.91
C MET A 70 -3.61 9.40 -31.50
N PHE A 71 -3.76 8.30 -30.77
CA PHE A 71 -4.66 7.21 -31.12
C PHE A 71 -5.26 6.58 -29.84
N PRO A 72 -6.52 6.09 -29.90
CA PRO A 72 -7.14 5.42 -28.76
C PRO A 72 -6.55 4.02 -28.57
N THR A 73 -6.49 3.54 -27.32
CA THR A 73 -6.04 2.17 -27.01
C THR A 73 -7.12 1.11 -27.21
N ALA A 74 -8.39 1.53 -27.30
CA ALA A 74 -9.53 0.67 -27.60
C ALA A 74 -10.66 1.50 -28.23
N VAL A 75 -11.62 0.82 -28.88
CA VAL A 75 -12.83 1.47 -29.38
C VAL A 75 -13.66 1.97 -28.19
N PRO A 76 -14.17 3.21 -28.20
CA PRO A 76 -15.04 3.71 -27.13
C PRO A 76 -16.28 2.83 -26.94
N THR A 77 -16.60 2.53 -25.68
CA THR A 77 -17.76 1.72 -25.28
C THR A 77 -18.82 2.59 -24.59
N PRO A 78 -20.08 2.13 -24.49
CA PRO A 78 -21.08 2.77 -23.64
C PRO A 78 -20.63 2.82 -22.17
N GLY A 79 -21.19 3.73 -21.40
CA GLY A 79 -20.97 3.79 -19.95
C GLY A 79 -21.34 2.47 -19.27
N THR A 80 -20.49 2.03 -18.34
CA THR A 80 -20.73 0.84 -17.51
C THR A 80 -21.10 1.24 -16.09
N PRO A 81 -22.00 0.51 -15.41
CA PRO A 81 -22.29 0.75 -14.02
C PRO A 81 -21.07 0.40 -13.15
N TYR A 82 -20.89 1.14 -12.06
CA TYR A 82 -19.87 0.89 -11.05
C TYR A 82 -20.50 0.92 -9.65
N GLY A 83 -19.92 0.17 -8.71
CA GLY A 83 -20.37 0.16 -7.32
C GLY A 83 -19.90 1.41 -6.57
N VAL A 84 -20.77 1.99 -5.75
CA VAL A 84 -20.38 3.03 -4.79
C VAL A 84 -20.44 2.41 -3.40
N PHE A 85 -19.30 2.35 -2.72
CA PHE A 85 -19.25 1.85 -1.35
C PHE A 85 -19.67 2.96 -0.37
N TRP A 86 -20.56 2.60 0.55
CA TRP A 86 -20.94 3.46 1.67
C TRP A 86 -20.90 2.63 2.96
N PRO A 87 -19.95 2.91 3.88
CA PRO A 87 -19.89 2.19 5.14
C PRO A 87 -21.09 2.59 5.99
N THR A 88 -21.74 1.59 6.59
CA THR A 88 -22.79 1.79 7.58
C THR A 88 -22.72 0.68 8.62
N THR A 89 -23.38 0.91 9.75
CA THR A 89 -23.51 -0.10 10.78
C THR A 89 -24.79 -0.90 10.57
N VAL A 90 -24.72 -2.20 10.81
CA VAL A 90 -25.89 -3.08 10.91
C VAL A 90 -25.91 -3.65 12.31
N ALA A 91 -27.10 -3.81 12.89
CA ALA A 91 -27.23 -4.47 14.18
C ALA A 91 -26.71 -5.91 14.08
N SER A 92 -25.88 -6.34 15.03
CA SER A 92 -25.37 -7.73 15.11
C SER A 92 -26.49 -8.75 15.08
N SER A 93 -27.58 -8.48 15.80
CA SER A 93 -28.81 -9.28 15.82
C SER A 93 -29.50 -9.47 14.46
N SER A 94 -29.16 -8.64 13.46
CA SER A 94 -29.68 -8.79 12.09
C SER A 94 -28.84 -9.74 11.22
N VAL A 95 -27.72 -10.25 11.73
CA VAL A 95 -26.80 -11.13 11.00
C VAL A 95 -26.73 -12.49 11.69
N GLU A 96 -27.24 -13.54 11.03
CA GLU A 96 -27.04 -14.92 11.49
C GLU A 96 -25.56 -15.28 11.28
N THR A 97 -24.83 -15.52 12.38
CA THR A 97 -23.43 -15.99 12.30
C THR A 97 -23.41 -17.50 12.47
N VAL A 98 -22.78 -18.19 11.53
CA VAL A 98 -22.71 -19.65 11.50
C VAL A 98 -21.28 -20.06 11.24
N VAL A 99 -20.79 -21.02 12.04
CA VAL A 99 -19.50 -21.67 11.83
C VAL A 99 -19.76 -23.12 11.43
N GLU A 100 -19.11 -23.58 10.37
CA GLU A 100 -19.10 -25.01 10.00
C GLU A 100 -17.72 -25.58 10.30
N ILE A 101 -17.66 -26.59 11.18
CA ILE A 101 -16.43 -27.30 11.55
C ILE A 101 -16.70 -28.78 11.35
N ASP A 102 -15.86 -29.44 10.54
CA ASP A 102 -15.96 -30.89 10.27
C ASP A 102 -17.37 -31.34 9.83
N GLY A 103 -18.05 -30.53 9.01
CA GLY A 103 -19.41 -30.78 8.53
C GLY A 103 -20.53 -30.56 9.56
N SER A 104 -20.18 -30.09 10.76
CA SER A 104 -21.14 -29.71 11.80
C SER A 104 -21.37 -28.20 11.78
N ARG A 105 -22.63 -27.81 11.55
CA ARG A 105 -23.07 -26.40 11.56
C ARG A 105 -23.39 -25.94 12.98
N LEU A 106 -22.64 -24.98 13.49
CA LEU A 106 -22.86 -24.31 14.77
C LEU A 106 -23.37 -22.89 14.50
N ALA A 107 -24.63 -22.62 14.87
CA ALA A 107 -25.14 -21.26 14.88
C ALA A 107 -24.62 -20.53 16.12
N LEU A 108 -24.04 -19.34 15.95
CA LEU A 108 -23.64 -18.48 17.06
C LEU A 108 -24.81 -17.57 17.43
N THR A 109 -25.18 -17.57 18.70
CA THR A 109 -26.21 -16.70 19.27
C THR A 109 -25.61 -15.46 19.92
N GLU A 110 -26.34 -14.35 19.87
CA GLU A 110 -25.99 -13.13 20.61
C GLU A 110 -25.92 -13.48 22.12
N GLY A 111 -24.72 -13.41 22.70
CA GLY A 111 -24.45 -13.82 24.09
C GLY A 111 -23.71 -15.15 24.27
N ASP A 112 -23.39 -15.87 23.18
CA ASP A 112 -22.34 -16.90 23.25
C ASP A 112 -21.06 -16.23 23.78
N PRO A 113 -20.33 -16.90 24.70
CA PRO A 113 -19.22 -16.26 25.40
C PRO A 113 -18.12 -15.93 24.40
N PHE A 114 -18.13 -14.70 23.88
CA PHE A 114 -16.89 -14.06 23.54
C PHE A 114 -16.03 -14.11 24.80
N PRO A 115 -14.72 -14.41 24.69
CA PRO A 115 -13.83 -14.19 25.81
C PRO A 115 -14.13 -12.78 26.34
N PRO A 116 -14.26 -12.61 27.68
CA PRO A 116 -14.57 -11.31 28.25
C PRO A 116 -13.67 -10.29 27.59
N GLU A 117 -14.25 -9.16 27.15
CA GLU A 117 -13.52 -8.09 26.48
C GLU A 117 -12.25 -7.84 27.28
N VAL A 118 -11.13 -8.38 26.77
CA VAL A 118 -9.86 -8.26 27.49
C VAL A 118 -9.59 -6.79 27.40
N ALA A 119 -9.58 -6.11 28.55
CA ALA A 119 -9.26 -4.70 28.59
C ALA A 119 -7.90 -4.54 27.93
N ILE A 120 -7.89 -4.08 26.68
CA ILE A 120 -6.65 -3.79 25.97
C ILE A 120 -6.18 -2.49 26.60
N GLU A 121 -5.24 -2.59 27.53
CA GLU A 121 -4.56 -1.40 28.01
C GLU A 121 -3.98 -0.66 26.79
N PRO A 122 -4.26 0.64 26.61
CA PRO A 122 -3.68 1.39 25.52
C PRO A 122 -2.15 1.30 25.62
N LEU A 123 -1.54 0.58 24.67
CA LEU A 123 -0.09 0.53 24.57
C LEU A 123 0.39 1.96 24.27
N THR A 124 0.92 2.62 25.28
CA THR A 124 1.58 3.91 25.09
C THR A 124 2.92 3.60 24.46
N ALA A 125 3.12 4.00 23.20
CA ALA A 125 4.41 3.84 22.57
C ALA A 125 5.47 4.56 23.43
N PRO A 126 6.64 3.95 23.68
CA PRO A 126 7.71 4.61 24.41
C PRO A 126 8.08 5.93 23.71
N PRO A 127 8.64 6.93 24.41
CA PRO A 127 9.09 8.16 23.79
C PRO A 127 9.99 7.88 22.57
N ILE A 128 9.96 8.75 21.57
CA ILE A 128 10.94 8.69 20.50
C ILE A 128 12.29 9.04 21.11
N GLU A 129 13.22 8.10 21.03
CA GLU A 129 14.57 8.34 21.50
C GLU A 129 15.36 8.99 20.36
N ARG A 130 15.91 10.18 20.64
CA ARG A 130 16.83 10.84 19.71
C ARG A 130 18.21 10.28 19.95
N PHE A 131 18.67 9.43 19.05
CA PHE A 131 20.05 8.95 19.09
C PHE A 131 20.98 10.01 18.53
N PRO A 132 22.11 10.30 19.20
CA PRO A 132 23.19 11.04 18.57
C PRO A 132 23.73 10.18 17.44
N VAL A 133 23.36 10.52 16.21
CA VAL A 133 23.94 9.93 15.01
C VAL A 133 25.44 10.24 15.04
N GLY A 134 26.28 9.20 15.02
CA GLY A 134 27.73 9.35 15.07
C GLY A 134 28.26 9.83 13.73
N GLY A 135 28.50 11.14 13.58
CA GLY A 135 29.17 11.73 12.43
C GLY A 135 28.22 12.32 11.39
N ASP A 136 28.53 13.53 10.93
CA ASP A 136 27.72 14.39 10.06
C ASP A 136 27.39 13.83 8.65
N SER A 137 27.73 12.58 8.32
CA SER A 137 27.45 12.04 6.98
C SER A 137 26.07 11.39 6.91
N GLN A 138 25.04 12.20 6.67
CA GLN A 138 23.78 11.67 6.14
C GLN A 138 23.93 11.33 4.66
N VAL A 139 23.23 10.29 4.22
CA VAL A 139 23.15 9.90 2.82
C VAL A 139 21.71 9.91 2.34
N ARG A 140 21.53 10.21 1.05
CA ARG A 140 20.22 10.15 0.39
C ARG A 140 20.08 8.80 -0.28
N VAL A 141 19.13 8.01 0.21
CA VAL A 141 18.84 6.65 -0.29
C VAL A 141 17.32 6.46 -0.41
N PRO A 142 16.86 5.52 -1.25
CA PRO A 142 15.46 5.08 -1.23
C PRO A 142 15.10 4.50 0.15
N LEU A 143 13.91 4.83 0.68
CA LEU A 143 13.42 4.25 1.93
C LEU A 143 13.39 2.71 1.90
N GLY A 144 13.15 2.13 0.72
CA GLY A 144 13.09 0.68 0.50
C GLY A 144 14.40 -0.07 0.73
N TRP A 145 15.53 0.63 0.84
CA TRP A 145 16.82 0.06 1.25
C TRP A 145 16.92 -0.14 2.77
N ILE A 146 16.11 0.60 3.53
CA ILE A 146 16.15 0.63 5.00
C ILE A 146 14.94 -0.12 5.58
N ALA A 147 13.78 0.01 4.94
CA ALA A 147 12.51 -0.45 5.46
C ALA A 147 11.68 -1.26 4.45
N GLY A 148 11.02 -2.29 4.96
CA GLY A 148 9.89 -2.94 4.29
C GLY A 148 8.63 -2.08 4.39
N ALA A 149 7.72 -2.24 3.44
CA ALA A 149 6.41 -1.60 3.50
C ALA A 149 5.33 -2.46 2.83
N ARG A 150 4.11 -2.38 3.36
CA ARG A 150 2.93 -3.04 2.79
C ARG A 150 1.72 -2.14 2.98
N SER A 151 0.90 -2.07 1.96
CA SER A 151 -0.27 -1.20 1.96
C SER A 151 -1.52 -1.89 1.45
N GLY A 152 -2.66 -1.31 1.80
CA GLY A 152 -3.96 -1.76 1.32
C GLY A 152 -5.07 -0.84 1.73
N ASP A 153 -6.23 -1.09 1.13
CA ASP A 153 -7.45 -0.36 1.37
C ASP A 153 -8.16 -0.78 2.65
N LYS A 154 -8.86 0.19 3.24
CA LYS A 154 -9.89 0.01 4.27
C LYS A 154 -11.10 0.85 3.88
N GLY A 155 -11.84 0.38 2.88
CA GLY A 155 -12.90 1.15 2.24
C GLY A 155 -12.32 2.34 1.47
N GLY A 156 -12.72 3.55 1.83
CA GLY A 156 -12.18 4.80 1.25
C GLY A 156 -10.82 5.23 1.81
N ASN A 157 -10.28 4.52 2.81
CA ASN A 157 -9.04 4.86 3.48
C ASN A 157 -7.87 4.02 2.96
N ALA A 158 -6.65 4.54 3.07
CA ALA A 158 -5.44 3.77 2.83
C ALA A 158 -4.74 3.46 4.16
N ASN A 159 -4.22 2.24 4.28
CA ASN A 159 -3.38 1.81 5.39
C ASN A 159 -2.01 1.44 4.84
N VAL A 160 -0.93 1.98 5.43
CA VAL A 160 0.46 1.70 5.05
C VAL A 160 1.25 1.35 6.31
N GLY A 161 1.68 0.09 6.40
CA GLY A 161 2.64 -0.36 7.41
C GLY A 161 4.06 -0.25 6.86
N VAL A 162 4.98 0.32 7.64
CA VAL A 162 6.41 0.41 7.34
C VAL A 162 7.18 -0.19 8.51
N TRP A 163 8.12 -1.09 8.25
CA TRP A 163 8.89 -1.77 9.30
C TRP A 163 10.38 -1.83 8.96
N ILE A 164 11.20 -1.80 10.00
CA ILE A 164 12.61 -2.16 9.86
C ILE A 164 12.70 -3.68 9.85
N PRO A 165 13.31 -4.30 8.83
CA PRO A 165 13.50 -5.73 8.78
C PRO A 165 14.16 -6.25 10.06
N ASP A 166 13.65 -7.35 10.59
CA ASP A 166 14.32 -7.99 11.72
C ASP A 166 15.65 -8.58 11.21
N PRO A 167 16.76 -8.48 11.97
CA PRO A 167 18.01 -9.11 11.57
C PRO A 167 17.92 -10.61 11.23
N VAL A 168 16.91 -11.33 11.76
CA VAL A 168 16.66 -12.75 11.40
C VAL A 168 15.74 -12.94 10.20
N GLU A 169 15.16 -11.88 9.65
CA GLU A 169 14.12 -11.98 8.62
C GLU A 169 14.60 -12.77 7.40
N ILE A 170 15.86 -12.58 6.97
CA ILE A 170 16.45 -13.34 5.86
C ILE A 170 16.52 -14.84 6.17
N GLU A 171 16.93 -15.21 7.38
CA GLU A 171 17.02 -16.60 7.83
C GLU A 171 15.62 -17.23 7.95
N ALA A 172 14.65 -16.49 8.51
CA ALA A 172 13.27 -16.91 8.63
C ALA A 172 12.60 -17.09 7.26
N VAL A 173 12.83 -16.19 6.31
CA VAL A 173 12.34 -16.31 4.93
C VAL A 173 12.98 -17.50 4.22
N ALA A 174 14.29 -17.72 4.38
CA ALA A 174 14.97 -18.87 3.81
C ALA A 174 14.44 -20.19 4.39
N LEU A 175 14.18 -20.24 5.69
CA LEU A 175 13.56 -21.39 6.35
C LEU A 175 12.16 -21.67 5.80
N ALA A 176 11.30 -20.63 5.75
CA ALA A 176 9.94 -20.75 5.23
C ALA A 176 9.92 -21.19 3.75
N ALA A 177 10.85 -20.69 2.93
CA ALA A 177 10.99 -21.11 1.54
C ALA A 177 11.39 -22.59 1.44
N GLY A 178 12.33 -23.04 2.27
CA GLY A 178 12.72 -24.45 2.37
C GLY A 178 11.57 -25.36 2.81
N GLU A 179 10.71 -24.91 3.74
CA GLU A 179 9.52 -25.65 4.15
C GLU A 179 8.49 -25.77 3.02
N VAL A 180 8.27 -24.69 2.25
CA VAL A 180 7.38 -24.72 1.08
C VAL A 180 7.91 -25.68 0.01
N ASP A 181 9.22 -25.65 -0.27
CA ASP A 181 9.86 -26.57 -1.21
C ASP A 181 9.72 -28.03 -0.75
N ALA A 182 9.87 -28.30 0.55
CA ALA A 182 9.64 -29.63 1.12
C ALA A 182 8.17 -30.08 1.02
N LEU A 183 7.21 -29.17 1.18
CA LEU A 183 5.77 -29.46 1.06
C LEU A 183 5.32 -29.78 -0.37
N VAL A 184 6.05 -29.29 -1.39
CA VAL A 184 5.74 -29.55 -2.81
C VAL A 184 6.61 -30.64 -3.44
N ASP A 185 7.57 -31.21 -2.70
CA ASP A 185 8.42 -32.30 -3.17
C ASP A 185 7.63 -33.64 -3.17
N PRO A 186 7.44 -34.29 -4.34
CA PRO A 186 6.72 -35.56 -4.44
C PRO A 186 7.39 -36.74 -3.70
N LEU A 187 8.62 -36.60 -3.21
CA LEU A 187 9.32 -37.58 -2.39
C LEU A 187 9.04 -37.45 -0.89
N VAL A 188 8.49 -36.31 -0.43
CA VAL A 188 8.08 -36.13 0.97
C VAL A 188 6.75 -36.86 1.17
N GLN A 189 6.85 -38.14 1.52
CA GLN A 189 5.69 -38.93 1.90
C GLN A 189 5.12 -38.37 3.20
N THR A 190 3.80 -38.15 3.23
CA THR A 190 2.98 -37.61 4.34
C THR A 190 2.98 -38.47 5.63
N ALA A 191 4.01 -39.29 5.84
CA ALA A 191 4.12 -40.26 6.91
C ALA A 191 5.16 -39.90 8.00
N GLU A 192 5.95 -38.84 7.81
CA GLU A 192 6.87 -38.40 8.86
C GLU A 192 6.14 -37.51 9.88
N ASP A 193 6.15 -37.95 11.14
CA ASP A 193 5.62 -37.22 12.29
C ASP A 193 6.46 -35.95 12.54
N VAL A 194 6.11 -34.86 11.83
CA VAL A 194 6.75 -33.55 11.98
C VAL A 194 6.48 -32.90 13.34
N THR A 195 5.67 -33.51 14.21
CA THR A 195 5.37 -32.97 15.55
C THR A 195 6.62 -32.76 16.40
N GLN A 196 7.71 -33.48 16.11
CA GLN A 196 9.01 -33.27 16.78
C GLN A 196 9.75 -32.03 16.24
N LEU A 197 9.60 -31.66 14.97
CA LEU A 197 10.18 -30.44 14.41
C LEU A 197 9.54 -29.20 15.03
N TRP A 198 8.21 -29.20 15.17
CA TRP A 198 7.46 -28.12 15.84
C TRP A 198 7.71 -28.03 17.36
N LYS A 199 8.43 -28.98 17.97
CA LYS A 199 8.84 -28.95 19.38
C LYS A 199 10.25 -28.37 19.58
N ILE A 200 11.00 -28.14 18.51
CA ILE A 200 12.31 -27.52 18.56
C ILE A 200 12.08 -26.01 18.56
N ASP A 201 12.11 -25.42 19.75
CA ASP A 201 12.07 -23.96 19.95
C ASP A 201 13.52 -23.47 20.17
N ASP A 202 14.33 -23.58 19.12
CA ASP A 202 15.69 -23.05 19.12
C ASP A 202 15.63 -21.56 18.77
N ALA A 203 16.05 -20.71 19.71
CA ALA A 203 16.14 -19.28 19.46
C ALA A 203 17.17 -19.01 18.35
N LEU A 204 16.76 -18.27 17.31
CA LEU A 204 17.67 -17.79 16.28
C LEU A 204 18.73 -16.87 16.93
N VAL A 205 20.01 -17.16 16.68
CA VAL A 205 21.12 -16.42 17.27
C VAL A 205 21.34 -15.13 16.50
N VAL A 206 20.84 -14.02 17.05
CA VAL A 206 20.99 -12.70 16.43
C VAL A 206 22.24 -12.02 16.95
N ALA A 207 23.07 -11.49 16.04
CA ALA A 207 24.17 -10.64 16.43
C ALA A 207 23.64 -9.39 17.18
N ALA A 208 24.15 -9.16 18.39
CA ALA A 208 23.71 -8.04 19.24
C ALA A 208 23.84 -6.68 18.54
N GLU A 209 24.87 -6.51 17.71
CA GLU A 209 25.07 -5.26 16.97
C GLU A 209 24.07 -5.07 15.82
N ALA A 210 23.63 -6.15 15.17
CA ALA A 210 22.57 -6.09 14.16
C ALA A 210 21.22 -5.72 14.81
N THR A 211 20.93 -6.27 15.99
CA THR A 211 19.75 -5.90 16.79
C THR A 211 19.77 -4.42 17.16
N LYS A 212 20.90 -3.94 17.68
CA LYS A 212 21.09 -2.53 18.06
C LYS A 212 20.95 -1.59 16.86
N ARG A 213 21.51 -1.94 15.71
CA ARG A 213 21.34 -1.20 14.45
C ARG A 213 19.86 -1.13 14.04
N ALA A 214 19.14 -2.25 14.09
CA ALA A 214 17.71 -2.29 13.79
C ALA A 214 16.89 -1.41 14.74
N ASP A 215 17.20 -1.41 16.04
CA ASP A 215 16.54 -0.56 17.04
C ASP A 215 16.79 0.94 16.78
N HIS A 216 18.03 1.32 16.43
CA HIS A 216 18.36 2.70 16.05
C HIS A 216 17.65 3.11 14.74
N SER A 217 17.63 2.24 13.73
CA SER A 217 16.90 2.46 12.48
C SER A 217 15.40 2.62 12.71
N TYR A 218 14.83 1.88 13.65
CA TYR A 218 13.42 2.01 14.02
C TYR A 218 13.13 3.38 14.63
N GLN A 219 14.00 3.86 15.50
CA GLN A 219 13.84 5.17 16.14
C GLN A 219 14.00 6.32 15.13
N TRP A 220 14.88 6.15 14.13
CA TRP A 220 14.92 7.02 12.96
C TRP A 220 13.59 6.97 12.17
N LEU A 221 13.03 5.79 11.89
CA LEU A 221 11.77 5.63 11.17
C LEU A 221 10.61 6.32 11.89
N ARG A 222 10.53 6.16 13.21
CA ARG A 222 9.55 6.88 14.05
C ARG A 222 9.70 8.38 13.90
N THR A 223 10.94 8.90 13.91
CA THR A 223 11.20 10.33 13.72
C THR A 223 10.81 10.79 12.31
N LEU A 224 11.07 9.98 11.28
CA LEU A 224 10.70 10.28 9.90
C LEU A 224 9.18 10.43 9.74
N LEU A 225 8.39 9.58 10.40
CA LEU A 225 6.94 9.51 10.24
C LEU A 225 6.14 10.11 11.41
N ASP A 226 6.80 10.74 12.38
CA ASP A 226 6.21 11.19 13.66
C ASP A 226 5.00 12.12 13.50
N GLN A 227 4.99 12.93 12.44
CA GLN A 227 4.00 13.98 12.23
C GLN A 227 3.28 13.82 10.89
N PRO A 228 1.98 14.16 10.81
CA PRO A 228 1.21 14.16 9.56
C PRO A 228 1.92 14.87 8.40
N GLU A 229 2.53 16.02 8.64
CA GLU A 229 3.22 16.80 7.59
C GLU A 229 4.43 16.05 7.01
N SER A 230 5.04 15.16 7.80
CA SER A 230 6.12 14.30 7.30
C SER A 230 5.59 13.23 6.35
N VAL A 231 4.43 12.66 6.66
CA VAL A 231 3.72 11.74 5.76
C VAL A 231 3.30 12.47 4.49
N GLU A 232 2.75 13.68 4.57
CA GLU A 232 2.37 14.49 3.41
C GLU A 232 3.55 14.80 2.48
N ARG A 233 4.75 15.05 3.03
CA ARG A 233 5.96 15.23 2.19
C ARG A 233 6.34 13.98 1.41
N LEU A 234 6.09 12.80 1.97
CA LEU A 234 6.38 11.52 1.33
C LEU A 234 5.24 11.09 0.39
N ILE A 235 3.99 11.42 0.72
CA ILE A 235 2.76 11.12 -0.01
C ILE A 235 1.98 12.43 -0.19
N PRO A 236 2.33 13.25 -1.21
CA PRO A 236 1.69 14.55 -1.42
C PRO A 236 0.17 14.49 -1.58
N GLU A 237 -0.36 13.38 -2.10
CA GLU A 237 -1.80 13.10 -2.23
C GLU A 237 -2.53 13.04 -0.88
N ALA A 238 -1.79 12.84 0.22
CA ALA A 238 -2.31 12.86 1.59
C ALA A 238 -2.51 14.28 2.15
N THR A 239 -2.05 15.32 1.45
CA THR A 239 -2.08 16.70 1.96
C THR A 239 -3.49 17.15 2.30
N GLY A 240 -3.70 17.57 3.55
CA GLY A 240 -4.99 18.03 4.05
C GLY A 240 -6.01 16.92 4.33
N LEU A 241 -5.59 15.66 4.27
CA LEU A 241 -6.37 14.52 4.75
C LEU A 241 -6.05 14.25 6.23
N GLU A 242 -6.97 13.56 6.90
CA GLU A 242 -6.71 13.08 8.26
C GLU A 242 -5.71 11.92 8.21
N ILE A 243 -4.63 12.06 8.97
CA ILE A 243 -3.53 11.08 9.04
C ILE A 243 -3.37 10.63 10.49
N GLN A 244 -3.47 9.32 10.70
CA GLN A 244 -3.20 8.68 11.98
C GLN A 244 -1.90 7.88 11.88
N VAL A 245 -0.94 8.18 12.75
CA VAL A 245 0.33 7.46 12.86
C VAL A 245 0.33 6.66 14.15
N VAL A 246 0.57 5.35 14.04
CA VAL A 246 0.57 4.40 15.16
C VAL A 246 1.91 3.67 15.18
N ALA A 247 2.69 3.88 16.25
CA ALA A 247 3.93 3.14 16.45
C ALA A 247 3.64 1.73 16.98
N LEU A 248 4.38 0.74 16.50
CA LEU A 248 4.31 -0.67 16.87
C LEU A 248 5.72 -1.13 17.33
N PRO A 249 6.14 -0.80 18.56
CA PRO A 249 7.53 -0.96 19.01
C PRO A 249 8.05 -2.39 18.95
N ASN A 250 7.21 -3.36 19.32
CA ASN A 250 7.60 -4.78 19.34
C ASN A 250 7.79 -5.37 17.94
N LEU A 251 7.37 -4.65 16.90
CA LEU A 251 7.51 -5.06 15.49
C LEU A 251 8.51 -4.16 14.74
N ARG A 252 9.14 -3.19 15.43
CA ARG A 252 9.94 -2.13 14.80
C ARG A 252 9.22 -1.46 13.62
N ALA A 253 7.91 -1.25 13.78
CA ALA A 253 7.04 -0.79 12.71
C ALA A 253 6.26 0.47 13.07
N VAL A 254 5.83 1.19 12.04
CA VAL A 254 4.92 2.32 12.10
C VAL A 254 3.80 2.07 11.11
N ASN A 255 2.56 2.14 11.57
CA ASN A 255 1.38 2.06 10.72
C ASN A 255 0.80 3.46 10.52
N VAL A 256 0.51 3.80 9.27
CA VAL A 256 -0.08 5.08 8.88
C VAL A 256 -1.44 4.80 8.24
N VAL A 257 -2.49 5.38 8.79
CA VAL A 257 -3.84 5.38 8.20
C VAL A 257 -4.12 6.77 7.64
N ILE A 258 -4.52 6.83 6.37
CA ILE A 258 -4.83 8.07 5.67
C ILE A 258 -6.31 8.01 5.27
N THR A 259 -7.15 8.76 5.98
CA THR A 259 -8.59 8.76 5.79
C THR A 259 -8.95 9.46 4.48
N GLY A 260 -9.78 8.82 3.65
CA GLY A 260 -10.30 9.40 2.41
C GLY A 260 -9.31 9.46 1.23
N LEU A 261 -8.09 8.92 1.36
CA LEU A 261 -7.11 8.89 0.26
C LEU A 261 -7.66 8.18 -0.99
N LEU A 262 -8.55 7.20 -0.80
CA LEU A 262 -9.15 6.40 -1.85
C LEU A 262 -10.59 6.83 -2.19
N GLY A 263 -11.01 8.02 -1.76
CA GLY A 263 -12.36 8.53 -2.05
C GLY A 263 -13.46 7.64 -1.46
N LYS A 264 -14.41 7.20 -2.29
CA LYS A 264 -15.49 6.29 -1.86
C LYS A 264 -15.16 4.81 -2.08
N GLY A 265 -13.86 4.49 -2.08
CA GLY A 265 -13.35 3.12 -2.18
C GLY A 265 -13.09 2.67 -3.62
N VAL A 266 -12.65 1.42 -3.74
CA VAL A 266 -12.01 0.85 -4.94
C VAL A 266 -12.83 1.03 -6.21
N SER A 267 -14.13 0.75 -6.17
CA SER A 267 -14.99 0.78 -7.35
C SER A 267 -15.30 2.18 -7.86
N GLU A 268 -15.09 3.21 -7.04
CA GLU A 268 -15.32 4.60 -7.38
C GLU A 268 -14.00 5.33 -7.66
N ASN A 269 -12.88 4.91 -7.09
CA ASN A 269 -11.62 5.61 -7.26
C ASN A 269 -11.07 5.51 -8.69
N ALA A 270 -10.82 6.67 -9.33
CA ALA A 270 -10.27 6.77 -10.67
C ALA A 270 -8.74 6.57 -10.73
N SER A 271 -8.05 6.41 -9.60
CA SER A 271 -6.59 6.19 -9.53
C SER A 271 -6.15 4.94 -10.29
N LEU A 272 -4.87 4.86 -10.68
CA LEU A 272 -4.27 3.61 -11.21
C LEU A 272 -4.18 2.53 -10.14
N ASP A 273 -4.00 2.95 -8.89
CA ASP A 273 -3.97 2.07 -7.72
C ASP A 273 -5.16 2.41 -6.80
N PRO A 274 -6.38 1.99 -7.18
CA PRO A 274 -7.58 2.31 -6.42
C PRO A 274 -7.67 1.57 -5.07
N GLN A 275 -6.77 0.61 -4.83
CA GLN A 275 -6.72 -0.23 -3.63
C GLN A 275 -5.52 0.07 -2.73
N ALA A 276 -4.73 1.11 -3.04
CA ALA A 276 -3.46 1.40 -2.38
C ALA A 276 -2.50 0.19 -2.30
N LYS A 277 -2.48 -0.73 -3.27
CA LYS A 277 -1.56 -1.89 -3.26
C LYS A 277 -0.13 -1.50 -3.62
N GLY A 278 0.04 -0.51 -4.49
CA GLY A 278 1.33 0.06 -4.86
C GLY A 278 1.81 1.18 -3.92
N LEU A 279 0.95 1.71 -3.04
CA LEU A 279 1.29 2.83 -2.16
C LEU A 279 2.51 2.55 -1.25
N GLY A 280 2.66 1.34 -0.72
CA GLY A 280 3.81 0.94 0.08
C GLY A 280 5.10 0.94 -0.73
N GLU A 281 5.06 0.45 -1.97
CA GLU A 281 6.23 0.46 -2.87
C GLU A 281 6.57 1.88 -3.34
N TYR A 282 5.56 2.69 -3.62
CA TYR A 282 5.74 4.12 -3.85
C TYR A 282 6.45 4.78 -2.67
N LEU A 283 6.02 4.50 -1.43
CA LEU A 283 6.66 5.04 -0.23
C LEU A 283 8.11 4.54 -0.10
N ARG A 284 8.39 3.27 -0.38
CA ARG A 284 9.76 2.70 -0.43
C ARG A 284 10.63 3.37 -1.49
N SER A 285 10.07 3.83 -2.60
CA SER A 285 10.82 4.54 -3.65
C SER A 285 11.24 5.96 -3.24
N ARG A 286 10.63 6.53 -2.19
CA ARG A 286 10.90 7.92 -1.77
C ARG A 286 12.31 8.06 -1.25
N GLN A 287 13.00 9.09 -1.72
CA GLN A 287 14.35 9.44 -1.29
C GLN A 287 14.31 10.09 0.10
N VAL A 288 15.01 9.50 1.05
CA VAL A 288 15.07 9.94 2.45
C VAL A 288 16.51 10.20 2.87
N SER A 289 16.69 11.03 3.89
CA SER A 289 18.00 11.28 4.49
C SER A 289 18.22 10.32 5.65
N PHE A 290 19.28 9.51 5.58
CA PHE A 290 19.54 8.44 6.54
C PHE A 290 20.98 8.47 7.07
N PRO A 291 21.21 8.16 8.35
CA PRO A 291 22.55 7.99 8.91
C PRO A 291 23.37 6.91 8.20
N ARG A 292 24.56 7.26 7.70
CA ARG A 292 25.43 6.30 6.97
C ARG A 292 25.89 5.14 7.84
N ASP A 293 26.14 5.38 9.12
CA ASP A 293 26.58 4.40 10.12
C ASP A 293 25.52 3.33 10.46
N LEU A 294 24.25 3.57 10.10
CA LEU A 294 23.16 2.61 10.27
C LEU A 294 22.85 1.81 8.99
N LEU A 295 23.51 2.10 7.86
CA LEU A 295 23.38 1.28 6.66
C LEU A 295 24.17 -0.01 6.82
N ASP A 296 23.59 -1.12 6.37
CA ASP A 296 24.33 -2.37 6.24
C ASP A 296 25.37 -2.26 5.10
N ASP A 297 26.48 -2.98 5.23
CA ASP A 297 27.57 -2.96 4.25
C ASP A 297 27.08 -3.44 2.86
N ASP A 298 26.13 -4.38 2.83
CA ASP A 298 25.50 -4.87 1.60
C ASP A 298 24.67 -3.78 0.90
N ALA A 299 23.96 -2.93 1.67
CA ALA A 299 23.19 -1.82 1.12
C ALA A 299 24.08 -0.71 0.56
N LEU A 300 25.28 -0.52 1.13
CA LEU A 300 26.27 0.42 0.63
C LEU A 300 26.93 -0.05 -0.68
N SER A 301 27.05 -1.36 -0.90
CA SER A 301 27.66 -1.94 -2.10
C SER A 301 26.79 -1.85 -3.37
N ALA A 302 25.49 -1.63 -3.22
CA ALA A 302 24.52 -1.45 -4.31
C ALA A 302 24.39 0.02 -4.79
N THR A 303 25.16 0.94 -4.21
CA THR A 303 25.22 2.38 -4.55
C THR A 303 26.34 2.69 -5.52
#